data_AF-T1KNR1-F1
#
_entry.id   AF-T1KNR1-F1
#
_cell.length_a   1.000
_cell.length_b   1.000
_cell.length_c   1.000
_cell.angle_alpha   90.00
_cell.angle_beta   90.00
_cell.angle_gamma   90.00
#
_symmetry.space_group_name_H-M   'P 1'
#
loop_
_entity.id
_entity.type
_entity.pdbx_description
1 polymer ?
#
loop_
_entity_poly.entity_id
_entity_poly.type
_entity_poly.pdbx_seq_one_letter_code
_entity_poly.pdbx_strand_id
1 'polypeptide(L)'
;MSENKTTLKVKLSGEDYHDIVIDWEDETCEYNQQIYQQLAAYTGIPIFYIKNSYILPGNFNIPFGLENTDYLWRFTRPPTVFDVNERNRSRFNDGDCFNLRCCTYICKDQDQLFDFAVDLMASSYCNDNGCNIFWCQHRNTRAYLDKMIGIVKNTELQKKIKAQLPVQFTQASDEYKQLLTDYNIRQQLHGRCIYTSGPRKCRFYAPHRG
;
A
#
# COMPACT_ATOMS: atom_id res chain seq x y z
N MET A 1 15.63 3.46 27.07
CA MET A 1 15.45 3.48 25.61
C MET A 1 16.34 4.61 25.09
N SER A 2 17.20 4.35 24.11
CA SER A 2 18.09 5.39 23.58
C SER A 2 17.23 6.41 22.84
N GLU A 3 17.36 7.70 23.16
CA GLU A 3 16.62 8.79 22.49
C GLU A 3 16.78 8.73 20.96
N ASN A 4 17.87 8.14 20.47
CA ASN A 4 18.28 8.10 19.06
C ASN A 4 17.57 7.06 18.19
N LYS A 5 16.70 6.22 18.76
CA LYS A 5 15.94 5.22 18.00
C LYS A 5 14.45 5.35 18.25
N THR A 6 13.66 5.09 17.22
CA THR A 6 12.20 5.03 17.31
C THR A 6 11.72 3.70 16.74
N THR A 7 10.92 2.99 17.52
CA THR A 7 10.34 1.70 17.13
C THR A 7 8.87 1.90 16.79
N LEU A 8 8.48 1.60 15.56
CA LEU A 8 7.10 1.53 15.12
C LEU A 8 6.63 0.09 15.17
N LYS A 9 5.40 -0.15 15.63
CA LYS A 9 4.78 -1.47 15.63
C LYS A 9 3.82 -1.56 14.47
N VAL A 10 4.05 -2.49 13.55
CA VAL A 10 3.19 -2.69 12.38
C VAL A 10 2.60 -4.09 12.36
N LYS A 11 1.39 -4.26 11.84
CA LYS A 11 0.81 -5.59 11.63
C LYS A 11 -0.06 -5.68 10.37
N LEU A 12 -0.11 -6.86 9.78
CA LEU A 12 -1.22 -7.26 8.91
C LEU A 12 -2.40 -7.75 9.75
N SER A 13 -3.59 -7.75 9.16
CA SER A 13 -4.78 -8.30 9.80
C SER A 13 -4.61 -9.80 10.06
N GLY A 14 -4.84 -10.20 11.31
CA GLY A 14 -4.69 -11.58 11.77
C GLY A 14 -3.26 -11.96 12.16
N GLU A 15 -2.32 -11.01 12.17
CA GLU A 15 -0.93 -11.20 12.64
C GLU A 15 -0.66 -10.39 13.92
N ASP A 16 0.39 -10.81 14.65
CA ASP A 16 0.97 -10.03 15.74
C ASP A 16 1.78 -8.84 15.21
N TYR A 17 2.07 -7.89 16.09
CA TYR A 17 2.90 -6.74 15.74
C TYR A 17 4.35 -7.15 15.46
N HIS A 18 4.89 -6.56 14.41
CA HIS A 18 6.29 -6.58 14.02
C HIS A 18 6.91 -5.20 14.25
N ASP A 19 8.13 -5.17 14.74
CA ASP A 19 8.84 -3.92 15.03
C ASP A 19 9.58 -3.43 13.77
N ILE A 20 9.41 -2.15 13.45
CA ILE A 20 10.22 -1.39 12.50
C ILE A 20 11.03 -0.38 13.29
N VAL A 21 12.35 -0.43 13.18
CA VAL A 21 13.25 0.45 13.94
C VAL A 21 13.80 1.53 13.01
N ILE A 22 13.66 2.78 13.41
CA ILE A 22 14.31 3.93 12.79
C ILE A 22 15.50 4.31 13.67
N ASP A 23 16.69 4.29 13.09
CA ASP A 23 17.91 4.81 13.70
C ASP A 23 18.15 6.23 13.20
N TRP A 24 17.96 7.22 14.07
CA TRP A 24 18.08 8.64 13.72
C TRP A 24 19.53 9.10 13.60
N GLU A 25 20.49 8.29 14.06
CA GLU A 25 21.93 8.56 13.93
C GLU A 25 22.55 7.84 12.73
N ASP A 26 21.79 7.02 12.00
CA ASP A 26 22.28 6.38 10.79
C ASP A 26 22.37 7.39 9.64
N GLU A 27 23.57 7.92 9.44
CA GLU A 27 23.90 8.83 8.34
C GLU A 27 24.02 8.12 6.98
N THR A 28 24.03 6.79 6.95
CA THR A 28 24.21 6.01 5.71
C THR A 28 22.89 5.70 5.00
N CYS A 29 21.77 5.76 5.71
CA CYS A 29 20.46 5.40 5.20
C CYS A 29 19.39 6.37 5.71
N GLU A 30 18.71 7.06 4.80
CA GLU A 30 17.61 7.96 5.16
C GLU A 30 16.50 7.20 5.91
N TYR A 31 15.88 7.84 6.90
CA TYR A 31 14.89 7.19 7.78
C TYR A 31 13.71 6.56 7.01
N ASN A 32 13.25 7.21 5.94
CA ASN A 32 12.21 6.66 5.05
C ASN A 32 12.68 5.36 4.40
N GLN A 33 13.95 5.30 3.99
CA GLN A 33 14.50 4.10 3.35
C GLN A 33 14.69 2.95 4.33
N GLN A 34 15.09 3.25 5.57
CA GLN A 34 15.11 2.27 6.65
C GLN A 34 13.72 1.62 6.86
N ILE A 35 12.65 2.43 6.82
CA ILE A 35 11.26 1.93 6.92
C ILE A 35 10.92 1.02 5.74
N TYR A 36 11.21 1.43 4.49
CA TYR A 36 10.86 0.63 3.32
C TYR A 36 11.62 -0.68 3.21
N GLN A 37 12.90 -0.73 3.61
CA GLN A 37 13.67 -1.97 3.66
C GLN A 37 13.04 -2.98 4.64
N GLN A 38 12.65 -2.52 5.82
CA GLN A 38 12.00 -3.37 6.82
C GLN A 38 10.58 -3.76 6.39
N LEU A 39 9.81 -2.85 5.79
CA LEU A 39 8.49 -3.17 5.22
C LEU A 39 8.60 -4.20 4.10
N ALA A 40 9.58 -4.07 3.19
CA ALA A 40 9.79 -5.04 2.12
C ALA A 40 10.12 -6.43 2.69
N ALA A 41 10.97 -6.49 3.72
CA ALA A 41 11.30 -7.74 4.41
C ALA A 41 10.07 -8.37 5.10
N TYR A 42 9.28 -7.58 5.84
CA TYR A 42 8.10 -8.05 6.56
C TYR A 42 6.94 -8.45 5.62
N THR A 43 6.71 -7.68 4.57
CA THR A 43 5.59 -7.89 3.63
C THR A 43 5.90 -8.91 2.53
N GLY A 44 7.17 -9.10 2.18
CA GLY A 44 7.59 -9.90 1.02
C GLY A 44 7.37 -9.20 -0.33
N ILE A 45 6.87 -7.94 -0.33
CA ILE A 45 6.83 -7.11 -1.53
C ILE A 45 8.26 -6.70 -1.85
N PRO A 46 8.78 -6.97 -3.07
CA PRO A 46 10.12 -6.49 -3.42
C PRO A 46 10.13 -4.95 -3.40
N ILE A 47 11.16 -4.36 -2.78
CA ILE A 47 11.20 -2.93 -2.46
C ILE A 47 10.96 -2.02 -3.68
N PHE A 48 11.45 -2.40 -4.86
CA PHE A 48 11.27 -1.64 -6.09
C PHE A 48 9.84 -1.63 -6.65
N TYR A 49 8.94 -2.48 -6.14
CA TYR A 49 7.49 -2.39 -6.38
C TYR A 49 6.78 -1.44 -5.41
N ILE A 50 7.40 -1.09 -4.28
CA ILE A 50 6.80 -0.20 -3.28
C ILE A 50 7.08 1.24 -3.71
N LYS A 51 6.03 1.99 -4.03
CA LYS A 51 6.13 3.38 -4.48
C LYS A 51 6.20 4.35 -3.31
N ASN A 52 5.20 4.29 -2.44
CA ASN A 52 5.01 5.23 -1.36
C ASN A 52 4.20 4.61 -0.21
N SER A 53 4.08 5.40 0.85
CA SER A 53 3.27 5.10 2.02
C SER A 53 2.52 6.37 2.40
N TYR A 54 1.21 6.26 2.55
CA TYR A 54 0.41 7.28 3.22
C TYR A 54 0.25 6.89 4.69
N ILE A 55 0.60 7.82 5.58
CA ILE A 55 0.62 7.59 7.03
C ILE A 55 -0.54 8.36 7.64
N LEU A 56 -1.45 7.63 8.29
CA LEU A 56 -2.53 8.20 9.10
C LEU A 56 -2.22 7.94 10.57
N PRO A 57 -1.57 8.88 11.27
CA PRO A 57 -1.29 8.76 12.69
C PRO A 57 -2.57 8.85 13.54
N GLY A 58 -2.57 8.22 14.71
CA GLY A 58 -3.62 8.38 15.70
C GLY A 58 -3.39 9.70 16.43
N ASN A 59 -4.42 10.53 16.60
CA ASN A 59 -4.44 11.82 17.32
C ASN A 59 -4.18 13.08 16.47
N PHE A 60 -5.12 13.45 15.59
CA PHE A 60 -5.22 14.76 14.90
C PHE A 60 -3.99 15.24 14.11
N ASN A 61 -2.91 14.47 14.08
CA ASN A 61 -1.75 14.74 13.25
C ASN A 61 -2.18 14.66 11.78
N ILE A 62 -1.72 15.65 11.01
CA ILE A 62 -2.04 15.77 9.59
C ILE A 62 -1.44 14.54 8.88
N PRO A 63 -2.25 13.77 8.13
CA PRO A 63 -1.72 12.66 7.35
C PRO A 63 -0.60 13.12 6.42
N PHE A 64 0.41 12.27 6.23
CA PHE A 64 1.56 12.62 5.40
C PHE A 64 2.03 11.46 4.55
N GLY A 65 2.71 11.77 3.45
CA GLY A 65 3.30 10.79 2.55
C GLY A 65 4.78 10.59 2.86
N LEU A 66 5.24 9.35 2.69
CA LEU A 66 6.65 9.01 2.52
C LEU A 66 6.85 8.47 1.10
N GLU A 67 8.05 8.65 0.55
CA GLU A 67 8.42 8.12 -0.77
C GLU A 67 9.60 7.15 -0.62
N ASN A 68 9.54 6.03 -1.34
CA ASN A 68 10.62 5.05 -1.39
C ASN A 68 11.64 5.47 -2.45
N THR A 69 12.89 5.61 -2.05
CA THR A 69 13.95 6.05 -2.97
C THR A 69 14.40 4.94 -3.92
N ASP A 70 14.16 3.67 -3.55
CA ASP A 70 14.44 2.47 -4.36
C ASP A 70 13.29 2.12 -5.33
N TYR A 71 12.22 2.92 -5.40
CA TYR A 71 11.14 2.68 -6.36
C TYR A 71 11.63 2.85 -7.80
N LEU A 72 11.38 1.84 -8.64
CA LEU A 72 11.94 1.73 -10.00
C LEU A 72 11.61 2.92 -10.91
N TRP A 73 10.45 3.56 -10.70
CA TRP A 73 9.95 4.65 -11.55
C TRP A 73 9.79 5.96 -10.78
N ARG A 74 10.69 6.19 -9.81
CA ARG A 74 10.74 7.45 -9.08
C ARG A 74 10.90 8.61 -10.07
N PHE A 75 9.98 9.56 -10.02
CA PHE A 75 10.23 10.86 -10.65
C PHE A 75 11.36 11.53 -9.87
N THR A 76 12.44 11.91 -10.55
CA THR A 76 13.46 12.79 -9.96
C THR A 76 12.83 14.16 -9.73
N ARG A 77 12.12 14.32 -8.61
CA ARG A 77 11.72 15.65 -8.15
C ARG A 77 12.90 16.25 -7.39
N PRO A 78 13.27 17.51 -7.65
CA PRO A 78 14.26 18.19 -6.81
C PRO A 78 13.76 18.22 -5.36
N PRO A 79 14.67 18.06 -4.37
CA PRO A 79 14.30 18.11 -2.97
C PRO A 79 13.53 19.40 -2.66
N THR A 80 12.42 19.29 -1.96
CA THR A 80 11.62 20.43 -1.52
C THR A 80 12.01 20.83 -0.09
N VAL A 81 11.66 22.06 0.29
CA VAL A 81 11.87 22.61 1.66
C VAL A 81 11.13 21.80 2.76
N PHE A 82 10.28 20.83 2.39
CA PHE A 82 9.61 19.90 3.31
C PHE A 82 10.42 18.63 3.60
N ASP A 83 11.52 18.38 2.89
CA ASP A 83 12.39 17.21 3.07
C ASP A 83 13.37 17.37 4.24
N VAL A 84 13.22 18.44 5.04
CA VAL A 84 14.11 18.76 6.16
C VAL A 84 13.84 17.82 7.36
N ASN A 85 14.83 16.98 7.65
CA ASN A 85 14.84 15.87 8.61
C ASN A 85 14.26 16.18 10.02
N GLU A 86 14.43 17.39 10.54
CA GLU A 86 14.00 17.73 11.90
C GLU A 86 12.47 17.75 12.09
N ARG A 87 11.69 18.08 11.04
CA ARG A 87 10.21 18.04 11.09
C ARG A 87 9.63 16.64 10.94
N ASN A 88 10.47 15.63 10.66
CA ASN A 88 10.02 14.26 10.42
C ASN A 88 10.16 13.38 11.66
N ARG A 89 11.17 13.61 12.51
CA ARG A 89 11.31 12.90 13.79
C ARG A 89 10.12 13.10 14.73
N SER A 90 9.55 14.31 14.75
CA SER A 90 8.36 14.62 15.54
C SER A 90 7.06 14.00 15.02
N ARG A 91 7.07 13.33 13.85
CA ARG A 91 5.88 12.69 13.26
C ARG A 91 5.65 11.27 13.77
N PHE A 92 6.67 10.67 14.38
CA PHE A 92 6.61 9.33 14.93
C PHE A 92 6.93 9.37 16.41
N ASN A 93 6.10 8.71 17.21
CA ASN A 93 6.41 8.41 18.60
C ASN A 93 6.91 6.98 18.70
N ASP A 94 7.83 6.77 19.65
CA ASP A 94 8.27 5.42 19.98
C ASP A 94 7.09 4.59 20.51
N GLY A 95 6.90 3.42 19.93
CA GLY A 95 5.78 2.52 20.21
C GLY A 95 4.50 2.79 19.42
N ASP A 96 4.49 3.73 18.47
CA ASP A 96 3.32 3.97 17.61
C ASP A 96 2.88 2.68 16.90
N CYS A 97 1.57 2.38 16.96
CA CYS A 97 0.99 1.13 16.49
C CYS A 97 0.13 1.33 15.22
N PHE A 98 0.58 0.72 14.12
CA PHE A 98 -0.05 0.79 12.80
C PHE A 98 -0.52 -0.57 12.29
N ASN A 99 -1.60 -0.55 11.54
CA ASN A 99 -2.01 -1.64 10.68
C ASN A 99 -1.59 -1.32 9.25
N LEU A 100 -1.04 -2.30 8.55
CA LEU A 100 -0.58 -2.13 7.18
C LEU A 100 -1.72 -2.27 6.20
N ARG A 101 -1.91 -1.23 5.38
CA ARG A 101 -2.82 -1.27 4.24
C ARG A 101 -2.02 -1.33 2.94
N CYS A 102 -2.07 -2.47 2.27
CA CYS A 102 -1.37 -2.67 1.01
C CYS A 102 -2.33 -2.39 -0.16
N CYS A 103 -2.12 -1.28 -0.86
CA CYS A 103 -2.88 -0.91 -2.05
C CYS A 103 -2.07 -1.23 -3.31
N THR A 104 -2.67 -1.93 -4.28
CA THR A 104 -2.03 -2.16 -5.58
C THR A 104 -2.63 -1.23 -6.62
N TYR A 105 -1.79 -0.57 -7.42
CA TYR A 105 -2.23 0.29 -8.51
C TYR A 105 -1.71 -0.20 -9.86
N ILE A 106 -2.36 0.26 -10.93
CA ILE A 106 -1.93 0.03 -12.31
C ILE A 106 -1.23 1.29 -12.83
N CYS A 107 -0.02 1.10 -13.34
CA CYS A 107 0.86 2.10 -13.93
C CYS A 107 1.03 1.82 -15.42
N LYS A 108 0.18 2.45 -16.24
CA LYS A 108 0.18 2.22 -17.70
C LYS A 108 1.47 2.69 -18.39
N ASP A 109 2.12 3.71 -17.85
CA ASP A 109 3.28 4.37 -18.45
C ASP A 109 4.61 3.65 -18.13
N GLN A 110 4.54 2.51 -17.44
CA GLN A 110 5.69 1.76 -16.93
C GLN A 110 5.75 0.37 -17.55
N ASP A 111 6.95 -0.20 -17.69
CA ASP A 111 7.11 -1.60 -18.15
C ASP A 111 6.54 -2.60 -17.17
N GLN A 112 6.68 -2.29 -15.89
CA GLN A 112 6.00 -2.96 -14.81
C GLN A 112 4.60 -2.37 -14.66
N LEU A 113 3.58 -3.19 -14.86
CA LEU A 113 2.20 -2.71 -14.91
C LEU A 113 1.65 -2.34 -13.53
N PHE A 114 2.20 -2.92 -12.47
CA PHE A 114 1.68 -2.76 -11.12
C PHE A 114 2.71 -2.21 -10.15
N ASP A 115 2.25 -1.40 -9.20
CA ASP A 115 3.02 -0.98 -8.01
C ASP A 115 2.19 -1.18 -6.74
N PHE A 116 2.84 -1.03 -5.59
CA PHE A 116 2.22 -1.06 -4.27
C PHE A 116 2.40 0.29 -3.56
N ALA A 117 1.36 0.74 -2.88
CA ALA A 117 1.50 1.60 -1.71
C ALA A 117 1.33 0.75 -0.45
N VAL A 118 2.21 0.95 0.53
CA VAL A 118 2.18 0.24 1.81
C VAL A 118 1.87 1.26 2.90
N ASP A 119 0.59 1.53 3.13
CA ASP A 119 0.13 2.58 4.03
C ASP A 119 0.17 2.15 5.49
N LEU A 120 0.50 3.09 6.38
CA LEU A 120 0.53 2.89 7.82
C LEU A 120 -0.71 3.54 8.43
N MET A 121 -1.66 2.72 8.86
CA MET A 121 -2.95 3.16 9.40
C MET A 121 -2.93 3.02 10.92
N ALA A 122 -3.04 4.12 11.67
CA ALA A 122 -3.13 4.01 13.11
C ALA A 122 -4.32 3.16 13.52
N SER A 123 -4.14 2.38 14.60
CA SER A 123 -5.10 1.37 15.02
C SER A 123 -6.50 1.95 15.31
N SER A 124 -6.60 3.24 15.66
CA SER A 124 -7.89 3.94 15.83
C SER A 124 -8.75 4.02 14.55
N TYR A 125 -8.14 3.90 13.35
CA TYR A 125 -8.84 3.84 12.07
C TYR A 125 -9.20 2.42 11.63
N CYS A 126 -8.70 1.41 12.36
CA CYS A 126 -8.81 0.01 12.02
C CYS A 126 -9.80 -0.65 12.99
N ASN A 127 -10.93 -1.10 12.46
CA ASN A 127 -11.80 -1.98 13.23
C ASN A 127 -11.38 -3.43 12.96
N ASP A 128 -10.92 -4.12 14.00
CA ASP A 128 -10.50 -5.52 13.92
C ASP A 128 -11.61 -6.44 13.40
N ASN A 129 -12.88 -6.06 13.55
CA ASN A 129 -14.03 -6.89 13.17
C ASN A 129 -14.77 -6.39 11.92
N GLY A 130 -14.23 -5.44 11.16
CA GLY A 130 -15.00 -4.81 10.08
C GLY A 130 -14.20 -4.23 8.93
N CYS A 131 -14.96 -3.64 8.01
CA CYS A 131 -14.44 -2.86 6.90
C CYS A 131 -15.07 -1.47 6.94
N ASN A 132 -14.24 -0.45 6.73
CA ASN A 132 -14.61 0.94 6.57
C ASN A 132 -13.96 1.50 5.29
N ILE A 133 -14.11 2.80 5.04
CA ILE A 133 -13.59 3.43 3.82
C ILE A 133 -12.06 3.41 3.72
N PHE A 134 -11.36 3.27 4.86
CA PHE A 134 -9.90 3.28 4.94
C PHE A 134 -9.29 1.92 5.20
N TRP A 135 -9.98 1.02 5.89
CA TRP A 135 -9.46 -0.26 6.37
C TRP A 135 -10.44 -1.41 6.13
N CYS A 136 -9.93 -2.62 5.85
CA CYS A 136 -10.77 -3.81 5.80
C CYS A 136 -9.98 -5.04 6.18
N GLN A 137 -10.38 -5.73 7.25
CA GLN A 137 -9.64 -6.90 7.76
C GLN A 137 -9.38 -7.95 6.67
N HIS A 138 -10.38 -8.25 5.82
CA HIS A 138 -10.27 -9.30 4.80
C HIS A 138 -9.31 -8.99 3.63
N ARG A 139 -8.92 -7.73 3.45
CA ARG A 139 -8.01 -7.30 2.37
C ARG A 139 -6.59 -7.01 2.85
N ASN A 140 -6.37 -6.97 4.15
CA ASN A 140 -5.08 -6.62 4.72
C ASN A 140 -4.48 -7.82 5.46
N THR A 141 -4.83 -9.04 5.05
CA THR A 141 -4.24 -10.29 5.55
C THR A 141 -3.03 -10.70 4.73
N ARG A 142 -2.18 -11.55 5.31
CA ARG A 142 -1.06 -12.19 4.60
C ARG A 142 -1.48 -12.92 3.33
N ALA A 143 -2.50 -13.78 3.44
CA ALA A 143 -2.97 -14.59 2.32
C ALA A 143 -3.44 -13.74 1.13
N TYR A 144 -4.10 -12.61 1.40
CA TYR A 144 -4.50 -11.68 0.35
C TYR A 144 -3.28 -10.97 -0.27
N LEU A 145 -2.34 -10.51 0.57
CA LEU A 145 -1.12 -9.86 0.12
C LEU A 145 -0.26 -10.79 -0.75
N ASP A 146 -0.05 -12.03 -0.33
CA ASP A 146 0.71 -13.04 -1.07
C ASP A 146 0.08 -13.32 -2.44
N LYS A 147 -1.26 -13.39 -2.49
CA LYS A 147 -2.00 -13.51 -3.74
C LYS A 147 -1.74 -12.31 -4.67
N MET A 148 -1.76 -11.09 -4.13
CA MET A 148 -1.46 -9.89 -4.91
C MET A 148 -0.02 -9.87 -5.40
N ILE A 149 0.95 -10.24 -4.56
CA ILE A 149 2.35 -10.39 -4.95
C ILE A 149 2.48 -11.40 -6.09
N GLY A 150 1.77 -12.53 -6.03
CA GLY A 150 1.76 -13.54 -7.09
C GLY A 150 1.23 -13.01 -8.43
N ILE A 151 0.15 -12.21 -8.40
CA ILE A 151 -0.39 -11.54 -9.60
C ILE A 151 0.63 -10.54 -10.16
N VAL A 152 1.20 -9.70 -9.30
CA VAL A 152 2.13 -8.63 -9.69
C VAL A 152 3.47 -9.17 -10.17
N LYS A 153 3.94 -10.33 -9.69
CA LYS A 153 5.17 -10.97 -10.19
C LYS A 153 4.95 -11.76 -11.49
N ASN A 154 3.71 -11.98 -11.92
CA ASN A 154 3.41 -12.68 -13.17
C ASN A 154 3.65 -11.76 -14.38
N THR A 155 4.85 -11.81 -14.94
CA THR A 155 5.28 -10.96 -16.06
C THR A 155 4.48 -11.24 -17.34
N GLU A 156 4.11 -12.49 -17.60
CA GLU A 156 3.31 -12.85 -18.78
C GLU A 156 1.87 -12.33 -18.68
N LEU A 157 1.26 -12.38 -17.50
CA LEU A 157 -0.04 -11.76 -17.24
C LEU A 157 0.04 -10.24 -17.44
N GLN A 158 1.07 -9.60 -16.88
CA GLN A 158 1.28 -8.16 -17.04
C GLN A 158 1.40 -7.75 -18.50
N LYS A 159 2.19 -8.47 -19.31
CA LYS A 159 2.33 -8.22 -20.75
C LYS A 159 0.98 -8.33 -21.47
N LYS A 160 0.21 -9.38 -21.18
CA LYS A 160 -1.12 -9.59 -21.78
C LYS A 160 -2.10 -8.48 -21.45
N ILE A 161 -2.15 -8.04 -20.20
CA ILE A 161 -3.01 -6.92 -19.79
C ILE A 161 -2.53 -5.63 -20.45
N LYS A 162 -1.22 -5.34 -20.40
CA LYS A 162 -0.63 -4.11 -20.98
C LYS A 162 -0.90 -4.00 -22.49
N ALA A 163 -0.81 -5.11 -23.22
CA ALA A 163 -1.10 -5.14 -24.66
C ALA A 163 -2.58 -4.86 -25.01
N GLN A 164 -3.49 -5.06 -24.06
CA GLN A 164 -4.93 -4.84 -24.24
C GLN A 164 -5.44 -3.60 -23.49
N LEU A 165 -4.55 -2.86 -22.82
CA LEU A 165 -4.92 -1.62 -22.17
C LEU A 165 -5.36 -0.60 -23.24
N PRO A 166 -6.50 0.07 -23.06
CA PRO A 166 -6.89 1.16 -23.95
C PRO A 166 -5.83 2.27 -23.96
N VAL A 167 -5.63 2.92 -25.12
CA VAL A 167 -4.66 4.03 -25.24
C VAL A 167 -4.99 5.16 -24.25
N GLN A 168 -6.28 5.39 -24.03
CA GLN A 168 -6.79 6.30 -23.01
C GLN A 168 -7.83 5.59 -22.18
N PHE A 169 -7.54 5.37 -20.91
CA PHE A 169 -8.53 4.95 -19.94
C PHE A 169 -8.35 5.74 -18.64
N THR A 170 -9.45 5.89 -17.93
CA THR A 170 -9.43 6.20 -16.51
C THR A 170 -9.69 4.90 -15.75
N GLN A 171 -9.29 4.81 -14.48
CA GLN A 171 -9.67 3.66 -13.64
C GLN A 171 -11.20 3.47 -13.51
N ALA A 172 -11.98 4.47 -13.92
CA ALA A 172 -13.44 4.43 -13.96
C ALA A 172 -14.02 3.93 -15.29
N SER A 173 -13.23 3.76 -16.37
CA SER A 173 -13.77 3.34 -17.66
C SER A 173 -14.26 1.88 -17.62
N ASP A 174 -15.35 1.60 -18.33
CA ASP A 174 -15.97 0.27 -18.34
C ASP A 174 -15.13 -0.75 -19.11
N GLU A 175 -14.40 -0.33 -20.15
CA GLU A 175 -13.43 -1.15 -20.88
C GLU A 175 -12.29 -1.62 -19.96
N TYR A 176 -11.72 -0.71 -19.16
CA TYR A 176 -10.68 -1.05 -18.19
C TYR A 176 -11.20 -2.03 -17.15
N LYS A 177 -12.39 -1.74 -16.60
CA LYS A 177 -13.07 -2.61 -15.64
C LYS A 177 -13.36 -3.99 -16.23
N GLN A 178 -13.80 -4.08 -17.48
CA GLN A 178 -14.08 -5.35 -18.15
C GLN A 178 -12.78 -6.13 -18.37
N LEU A 179 -11.72 -5.50 -18.87
CA LEU A 179 -10.41 -6.12 -19.04
C LEU A 179 -9.91 -6.77 -17.75
N LEU A 180 -9.94 -6.03 -16.64
CA LEU A 180 -9.54 -6.57 -15.34
C LEU A 180 -10.47 -7.71 -14.84
N THR A 181 -11.72 -7.73 -15.29
CA THR A 181 -12.69 -8.79 -14.97
C THR A 181 -12.41 -10.05 -15.77
N ASP A 182 -12.04 -9.91 -17.06
CA ASP A 182 -11.66 -11.03 -17.94
C ASP A 182 -10.43 -11.77 -17.42
N TYR A 183 -9.49 -11.05 -16.78
CA TYR A 183 -8.34 -11.62 -16.09
C TYR A 183 -8.61 -11.98 -14.61
N ASN A 184 -9.83 -11.80 -14.11
CA ASN A 184 -10.23 -12.10 -12.73
C ASN A 184 -9.44 -11.34 -11.64
N ILE A 185 -8.87 -10.19 -11.98
CA ILE A 185 -8.05 -9.36 -11.08
C ILE A 185 -8.79 -8.15 -10.53
N ARG A 186 -9.89 -7.72 -11.17
CA ARG A 186 -10.67 -6.54 -10.75
C ARG A 186 -11.10 -6.61 -9.30
N GLN A 187 -11.64 -7.75 -8.90
CA GLN A 187 -12.12 -8.00 -7.54
C GLN A 187 -11.00 -7.94 -6.50
N GLN A 188 -9.76 -8.20 -6.91
CA GLN A 188 -8.61 -8.08 -6.04
C GLN A 188 -8.24 -6.60 -5.93
N LEU A 189 -8.01 -5.89 -7.04
CA LEU A 189 -7.61 -4.47 -7.02
C LEU A 189 -8.67 -3.53 -6.42
N HIS A 190 -9.93 -3.74 -6.81
CA HIS A 190 -11.06 -2.87 -6.50
C HIS A 190 -12.11 -3.55 -5.63
N GLY A 191 -11.73 -4.58 -4.88
CA GLY A 191 -12.58 -5.22 -3.88
C GLY A 191 -13.02 -4.20 -2.84
N ARG A 192 -14.10 -3.50 -3.11
CA ARG A 192 -14.68 -2.55 -2.17
C ARG A 192 -15.66 -3.31 -1.29
N CYS A 193 -15.29 -3.53 -0.05
CA CYS A 193 -16.29 -3.75 1.01
C CYS A 193 -16.97 -2.41 1.30
N ILE A 194 -17.77 -1.89 0.34
CA ILE A 194 -18.58 -0.70 0.59
C ILE A 194 -19.76 -1.13 1.47
N TYR A 195 -19.84 -0.52 2.65
CA TYR A 195 -21.12 -0.21 3.28
C TYR A 195 -21.89 0.70 2.31
N THR A 196 -22.81 0.13 1.52
CA THR A 196 -23.59 0.93 0.57
C THR A 196 -24.69 1.63 1.34
N SER A 197 -24.52 2.91 1.63
CA SER A 197 -25.64 3.82 1.96
C SER A 197 -26.45 4.17 0.69
N GLY A 198 -26.80 3.16 -0.11
CA GLY A 198 -27.53 3.29 -1.37
C GLY A 198 -28.03 1.93 -1.88
N PRO A 199 -29.07 1.90 -2.74
CA PRO A 199 -29.77 0.67 -3.09
C PRO A 199 -28.84 -0.34 -3.76
N ARG A 200 -28.83 -1.56 -3.19
CA ARG A 200 -28.04 -2.74 -3.59
C ARG A 200 -28.10 -3.02 -5.10
N LYS A 201 -27.19 -2.47 -5.91
CA LYS A 201 -27.09 -2.83 -7.34
C LYS A 201 -25.67 -2.94 -7.92
N CYS A 202 -24.64 -3.15 -7.11
CA CYS A 202 -23.34 -3.62 -7.62
C CYS A 202 -22.97 -4.96 -6.96
N ARG A 203 -23.41 -6.07 -7.59
CA ARG A 203 -22.79 -7.37 -7.33
C ARG A 203 -21.45 -7.39 -8.06
N PHE A 204 -20.35 -7.39 -7.33
CA PHE A 204 -18.99 -7.56 -7.89
C PHE A 204 -18.65 -9.04 -8.19
N TYR A 205 -19.63 -9.95 -8.10
CA TYR A 205 -19.48 -11.37 -8.38
C TYR A 205 -20.37 -11.80 -9.55
N ALA A 206 -19.81 -12.60 -10.46
CA ALA A 206 -20.61 -13.45 -11.32
C ALA A 206 -21.07 -14.67 -10.48
N PRO A 207 -22.35 -15.01 -10.45
CA PRO A 207 -22.90 -16.01 -9.51
C PRO A 207 -22.41 -17.46 -9.71
N HIS A 208 -21.51 -17.77 -10.64
CA HIS A 208 -21.28 -19.16 -11.08
C HIS A 208 -19.84 -19.55 -11.45
N ARG A 209 -18.80 -19.19 -10.69
CA ARG A 209 -17.51 -19.91 -10.75
C ARG A 209 -16.92 -20.06 -9.35
N GLY A 210 -17.10 -21.25 -8.77
CA GLY A 210 -16.36 -21.74 -7.61
C GLY A 210 -14.95 -22.16 -7.99
#